data_AF-A0A9D8FMB1-F1
#
_entry.id   AF-A0A9D8FMB1-F1
#
_cell.length_a   1.000
_cell.length_b   1.000
_cell.length_c   1.000
_cell.angle_alpha   90.00
_cell.angle_beta   90.00
_cell.angle_gamma   90.00
#
_symmetry.space_group_name_H-M   'P 1'
#
loop_
_entity.id
_entity.type
_entity.pdbx_description
1 polymer ?
#
loop_
_entity_poly.entity_id
_entity_poly.type
_entity_poly.pdbx_seq_one_letter_code
_entity_poly.pdbx_strand_id
1 'polypeptide(L)'
;MNIIKDGSNGYYQFTVSQNGDYTLAYTLPAGFLLSTACLAQPGQLDPAQSPPVANPLVVGLGSKNGATNQMTNWFCSDNPYYWIFRLELGDQMIINNNIPLTPTQPTGITLSSFYAEVGQDGILTYWTTETEPNCAGFNLFRSNEENGNYVKINDNLISARGDATSGASYSYVDKPDLAGEYYYKLQPVSLDGDTTFHGPVFVTLTAVDLEKYAVPDNYTLSQNYPLRSTRKPPLSLVYPNPVL
;
A
#
# COMPACT_ATOMS: atom_id res chain seq x y z
N MET A 1 -25.63 0.69 -27.42
CA MET A 1 -24.22 0.64 -27.84
C MET A 1 -23.80 -0.82 -27.87
N ASN A 2 -23.14 -1.27 -28.93
CA ASN A 2 -22.63 -2.63 -29.06
C ASN A 2 -21.10 -2.57 -29.20
N ILE A 3 -20.37 -3.19 -28.28
CA ILE A 3 -18.91 -3.23 -28.31
C ILE A 3 -18.47 -4.45 -29.11
N ILE A 4 -17.79 -4.20 -30.24
CA ILE A 4 -17.26 -5.21 -31.17
C ILE A 4 -15.78 -5.53 -30.83
N LYS A 5 -15.03 -4.52 -30.39
CA LYS A 5 -13.68 -4.63 -29.83
C LYS A 5 -13.57 -3.73 -28.60
N ASP A 6 -13.03 -4.29 -27.53
CA ASP A 6 -12.97 -3.69 -26.19
C ASP A 6 -11.68 -2.90 -25.92
N GLY A 7 -10.78 -2.78 -26.89
CA GLY A 7 -9.51 -2.07 -26.74
C GLY A 7 -8.37 -2.90 -26.17
N SER A 8 -8.59 -4.14 -25.72
CA SER A 8 -7.56 -4.99 -25.08
C SER A 8 -6.32 -5.27 -25.95
N ASN A 9 -6.47 -5.14 -27.27
CA ASN A 9 -5.41 -5.28 -28.26
C ASN A 9 -5.03 -3.95 -28.95
N GLY A 10 -5.48 -2.81 -28.43
CA GLY A 10 -5.28 -1.47 -29.01
C GLY A 10 -6.39 -1.03 -29.98
N TYR A 11 -7.41 -1.87 -30.21
CA TYR A 11 -8.50 -1.58 -31.12
C TYR A 11 -9.81 -1.44 -30.35
N TYR A 12 -10.42 -0.26 -30.43
CA TYR A 12 -11.80 -0.08 -30.00
C TYR A 12 -12.69 -0.13 -31.24
N GLN A 13 -13.82 -0.82 -31.12
CA GLN A 13 -14.81 -0.82 -32.19
C GLN A 13 -16.15 -0.99 -31.52
N PHE A 14 -17.06 -0.06 -31.78
CA PHE A 14 -18.41 -0.12 -31.26
C PHE A 14 -19.38 0.52 -32.25
N THR A 15 -20.65 0.14 -32.15
CA THR A 15 -21.73 0.80 -32.88
C THR A 15 -22.74 1.39 -31.91
N VAL A 16 -23.34 2.51 -32.30
CA VAL A 16 -24.43 3.16 -31.59
C VAL A 16 -25.73 2.98 -32.36
N SER A 17 -26.84 2.90 -31.63
CA SER A 17 -28.19 2.82 -32.19
C SER A 17 -28.96 4.13 -32.01
N GLN A 18 -28.37 5.10 -31.31
CA GLN A 18 -28.94 6.41 -31.01
C GLN A 18 -27.81 7.44 -30.97
N ASN A 19 -28.08 8.64 -31.48
CA ASN A 19 -27.15 9.75 -31.39
C ASN A 19 -27.06 10.23 -29.93
N GLY A 20 -25.87 10.54 -29.46
CA GLY A 20 -25.69 11.09 -28.11
C GLY A 20 -24.24 11.14 -27.65
N ASP A 21 -24.06 11.64 -26.44
CA ASP A 21 -22.76 11.66 -25.76
C ASP A 21 -22.61 10.38 -24.91
N TYR A 22 -21.51 9.68 -25.10
CA TYR A 22 -21.20 8.41 -24.46
C TYR A 22 -19.92 8.55 -23.63
N THR A 23 -19.95 8.10 -22.38
CA THR A 23 -18.77 8.05 -21.51
C THR A 23 -18.16 6.66 -21.52
N LEU A 24 -16.85 6.58 -21.75
CA LEU A 24 -16.09 5.35 -21.70
C LEU A 24 -15.89 4.91 -20.25
N ALA A 25 -16.40 3.72 -19.93
CA ALA A 25 -16.09 3.02 -18.69
C ALA A 25 -14.93 2.03 -18.92
N TYR A 26 -14.07 1.86 -17.93
CA TYR A 26 -12.91 0.95 -18.00
C TYR A 26 -12.70 0.23 -16.66
N THR A 27 -12.04 -0.92 -16.72
CA THR A 27 -11.52 -1.64 -15.55
C THR A 27 -10.02 -1.74 -15.70
N LEU A 28 -9.28 -1.26 -14.70
CA LEU A 28 -7.82 -1.32 -14.72
C LEU A 28 -7.33 -2.76 -14.53
N PRO A 29 -6.32 -3.21 -15.30
CA PRO A 29 -5.62 -4.45 -15.01
C PRO A 29 -4.99 -4.41 -13.62
N ALA A 30 -4.92 -5.56 -12.94
CA ALA A 30 -4.23 -5.67 -11.66
C ALA A 30 -2.76 -5.25 -11.81
N GLY A 31 -2.27 -4.44 -10.86
CA GLY A 31 -0.90 -3.93 -10.87
C GLY A 31 -0.66 -2.74 -11.82
N PHE A 32 -1.71 -2.03 -12.24
CA PHE A 32 -1.60 -0.81 -13.05
C PHE A 32 -2.51 0.29 -12.52
N LEU A 33 -2.06 1.54 -12.63
CA LEU A 33 -2.85 2.75 -12.39
C LEU A 33 -2.99 3.55 -13.67
N LEU A 34 -3.99 4.44 -13.71
CA LEU A 34 -4.07 5.47 -14.75
C LEU A 34 -2.90 6.45 -14.57
N SER A 35 -2.20 6.76 -15.66
CA SER A 35 -1.11 7.73 -15.61
C SER A 35 -1.62 9.12 -15.24
N THR A 36 -0.96 9.78 -14.28
CA THR A 36 -1.18 11.19 -13.96
C THR A 36 -0.36 12.15 -14.84
N ALA A 37 0.61 11.62 -15.60
CA ALA A 37 1.48 12.41 -16.48
C ALA A 37 0.83 12.70 -17.84
N CYS A 38 0.07 11.75 -18.39
CA CYS A 38 -0.69 11.94 -19.62
C CYS A 38 -2.16 12.18 -19.28
N LEU A 39 -2.58 13.45 -19.32
CA LEU A 39 -3.96 13.84 -19.01
C LEU A 39 -4.89 13.60 -20.21
N ALA A 40 -6.15 13.28 -19.90
CA ALA A 40 -7.19 13.15 -20.91
C ALA A 40 -7.43 14.50 -21.58
N GLN A 41 -7.79 14.45 -22.86
CA GLN A 41 -8.22 15.64 -23.56
C GLN A 41 -9.51 16.18 -22.93
N PRO A 42 -9.60 17.51 -22.73
CA PRO A 42 -10.82 18.12 -22.20
C PRO A 42 -11.94 18.03 -23.24
N GLY A 43 -13.17 17.80 -22.76
CA GLY A 43 -14.36 17.77 -23.60
C GLY A 43 -14.61 16.42 -24.27
N GLN A 44 -15.28 16.45 -25.41
CA GLN A 44 -15.74 15.27 -26.13
C GLN A 44 -15.18 15.20 -27.54
N LEU A 45 -14.85 13.99 -27.98
CA LEU A 45 -14.46 13.73 -29.37
C LEU A 45 -15.71 13.48 -30.21
N ASP A 46 -15.85 14.23 -31.30
CA ASP A 46 -16.86 14.03 -32.34
C ASP A 46 -16.15 13.54 -33.63
N PRO A 47 -16.31 12.25 -34.00
CA PRO A 47 -15.67 11.70 -35.19
C PRO A 47 -16.13 12.33 -36.50
N ALA A 48 -17.32 12.92 -36.56
CA ALA A 48 -17.87 13.49 -37.79
C ALA A 48 -17.22 14.83 -38.17
N GLN A 49 -16.53 15.50 -37.24
CA GLN A 49 -16.00 16.86 -37.42
C GLN A 49 -14.49 16.92 -37.77
N SER A 50 -13.80 15.80 -38.01
CA SER A 50 -12.36 15.78 -38.34
C SER A 50 -12.07 15.56 -39.84
N PRO A 51 -11.70 16.62 -40.61
CA PRO A 51 -11.20 16.47 -41.98
C PRO A 51 -9.66 16.29 -42.06
N PRO A 52 -9.11 15.51 -43.02
CA PRO A 52 -9.81 14.61 -43.94
C PRO A 52 -10.30 13.35 -43.20
N VAL A 53 -11.49 12.89 -43.57
CA VAL A 53 -12.31 11.91 -42.85
C VAL A 53 -11.73 10.50 -43.06
N ALA A 54 -10.56 10.22 -42.48
CA ALA A 54 -9.92 8.91 -42.52
C ALA A 54 -10.79 7.91 -41.75
N ASN A 55 -11.27 6.85 -42.42
CA ASN A 55 -12.05 5.78 -41.79
C ASN A 55 -11.19 4.51 -41.78
N PRO A 56 -10.70 4.05 -40.61
CA PRO A 56 -11.02 4.52 -39.25
C PRO A 56 -10.32 5.85 -38.86
N LEU A 57 -10.95 6.58 -37.93
CA LEU A 57 -10.37 7.74 -37.25
C LEU A 57 -9.32 7.26 -36.23
N VAL A 58 -8.08 7.67 -36.41
CA VAL A 58 -6.96 7.28 -35.53
C VAL A 58 -6.70 8.41 -34.53
N VAL A 59 -6.87 8.15 -33.24
CA VAL A 59 -6.70 9.16 -32.19
C VAL A 59 -5.23 9.30 -31.76
N GLY A 60 -4.55 8.16 -31.54
CA GLY A 60 -3.15 8.11 -31.13
C GLY A 60 -2.24 7.41 -32.16
N LEU A 61 -0.97 7.83 -32.20
CA LEU A 61 0.04 7.30 -33.12
C LEU A 61 0.71 6.01 -32.60
N GLY A 62 0.65 5.74 -31.30
CA GLY A 62 1.17 4.52 -30.69
C GLY A 62 0.31 3.30 -31.00
N SER A 63 0.95 2.17 -31.31
CA SER A 63 0.28 0.88 -31.50
C SER A 63 0.88 -0.18 -30.58
N LYS A 64 0.13 -1.24 -30.29
CA LYS A 64 0.63 -2.36 -29.49
C LYS A 64 1.71 -3.12 -30.28
N ASN A 65 2.90 -3.23 -29.70
CA ASN A 65 3.94 -4.14 -30.18
C ASN A 65 3.54 -5.58 -29.85
N GLY A 66 3.35 -6.41 -30.88
CA GLY A 66 2.90 -7.79 -30.72
C GLY A 66 3.89 -8.71 -29.99
N ALA A 67 5.17 -8.35 -29.90
CA ALA A 67 6.19 -9.12 -29.21
C ALA A 67 6.35 -8.71 -27.73
N THR A 68 6.33 -7.40 -27.43
CA THR A 68 6.55 -6.91 -26.07
C THR A 68 5.26 -6.57 -25.30
N ASN A 69 4.12 -6.58 -25.98
CA ASN A 69 2.83 -6.06 -25.48
C ASN A 69 2.86 -4.59 -25.03
N GLN A 70 3.90 -3.82 -25.37
CA GLN A 70 4.04 -2.39 -25.04
C GLN A 70 3.66 -1.49 -26.22
N MET A 71 3.47 -0.19 -25.98
CA MET A 71 3.25 0.80 -27.05
C MET A 71 4.55 1.08 -27.83
N THR A 72 4.45 1.18 -29.15
CA THR A 72 5.58 1.55 -30.02
C THR A 72 5.98 3.02 -29.95
N ASN A 73 5.02 3.90 -29.63
CA ASN A 73 5.22 5.31 -29.35
C ASN A 73 4.33 5.68 -28.17
N TRP A 74 4.92 6.03 -27.03
CA TRP A 74 4.22 6.31 -25.78
C TRP A 74 4.19 7.79 -25.39
N PHE A 75 4.66 8.70 -26.25
CA PHE A 75 4.64 10.13 -25.92
C PHE A 75 3.19 10.63 -25.80
N CYS A 76 2.86 11.36 -24.72
CA CYS A 76 1.50 11.86 -24.50
C CYS A 76 1.05 12.78 -25.64
N SER A 77 1.96 13.59 -26.20
CA SER A 77 1.70 14.50 -27.32
C SER A 77 1.19 13.78 -28.57
N ASP A 78 1.62 12.53 -28.74
CA ASP A 78 1.34 11.72 -29.93
C ASP A 78 0.17 10.77 -29.69
N ASN A 79 -0.35 10.73 -28.46
CA ASN A 79 -1.38 9.81 -28.02
C ASN A 79 -2.44 10.55 -27.17
N PRO A 80 -3.17 11.52 -27.74
CA PRO A 80 -4.33 12.07 -27.06
C PRO A 80 -5.37 10.95 -26.81
N TYR A 81 -6.14 11.08 -25.74
CA TYR A 81 -7.23 10.17 -25.43
C TYR A 81 -8.41 10.91 -24.82
N TYR A 82 -9.60 10.34 -24.98
CA TYR A 82 -10.86 10.95 -24.59
C TYR A 82 -11.68 9.98 -23.74
N TRP A 83 -12.45 10.56 -22.81
CA TRP A 83 -13.44 9.83 -22.00
C TRP A 83 -14.85 9.97 -22.54
N ILE A 84 -15.15 11.06 -23.24
CA ILE A 84 -16.48 11.37 -23.73
C ILE A 84 -16.43 11.41 -25.26
N PHE A 85 -17.37 10.72 -25.89
CA PHE A 85 -17.51 10.67 -27.33
C PHE A 85 -18.91 11.09 -27.71
N ARG A 86 -19.04 12.05 -28.62
CA ARG A 86 -20.32 12.33 -29.29
C ARG A 86 -20.41 11.41 -30.48
N LEU A 87 -21.38 10.51 -30.46
CA LEU A 87 -21.52 9.47 -31.48
C LEU A 87 -22.88 9.60 -32.14
N GLU A 88 -22.88 9.58 -33.47
CA GLU A 88 -24.03 9.67 -34.34
C GLU A 88 -24.11 8.45 -35.29
N LEU A 89 -25.30 8.17 -35.80
CA LEU A 89 -25.50 7.09 -36.77
C LEU A 89 -24.72 7.38 -38.06
N GLY A 90 -23.75 6.52 -38.37
CA GLY A 90 -22.89 6.66 -39.55
C GLY A 90 -21.49 7.19 -39.26
N ASP A 91 -21.18 7.48 -37.99
CA ASP A 91 -19.86 7.91 -37.58
C ASP A 91 -18.76 6.89 -37.90
N GLN A 92 -17.55 7.41 -38.02
CA GLN A 92 -16.35 6.64 -38.29
C GLN A 92 -16.00 5.72 -37.11
N MET A 93 -15.33 4.60 -37.40
CA MET A 93 -14.73 3.79 -36.36
C MET A 93 -13.53 4.51 -35.76
N ILE A 94 -13.46 4.58 -34.42
CA ILE A 94 -12.36 5.20 -33.69
C ILE A 94 -11.35 4.13 -33.29
N ILE A 95 -10.06 4.34 -33.59
CA ILE A 95 -8.97 3.45 -33.16
C ILE A 95 -7.89 4.23 -32.38
N ASN A 96 -7.09 3.50 -31.60
CA ASN A 96 -5.97 4.04 -30.83
C ASN A 96 -6.34 5.14 -29.82
N ASN A 97 -7.49 5.02 -29.13
CA ASN A 97 -7.74 5.77 -27.89
C ASN A 97 -6.85 5.20 -26.78
N ASN A 98 -5.57 5.57 -26.82
CA ASN A 98 -4.51 4.96 -26.03
C ASN A 98 -4.55 5.48 -24.58
N ILE A 99 -5.31 4.80 -23.72
CA ILE A 99 -5.39 5.12 -22.30
C ILE A 99 -4.03 4.81 -21.65
N PRO A 100 -3.33 5.81 -21.09
CA PRO A 100 -1.99 5.64 -20.57
C PRO A 100 -2.05 4.96 -19.20
N LEU A 101 -1.47 3.76 -19.11
CA LEU A 101 -1.35 3.01 -17.86
C LEU A 101 0.09 3.00 -17.39
N THR A 102 0.28 3.18 -16.08
CA THR A 102 1.59 3.02 -15.43
C THR A 102 1.55 1.78 -14.55
N PRO A 103 2.54 0.87 -14.65
CA PRO A 103 2.66 -0.23 -13.70
C PRO A 103 2.69 0.35 -12.28
N THR A 104 1.98 -0.26 -11.34
CA THR A 104 2.24 -0.04 -9.93
C THR A 104 3.63 -0.58 -9.66
N GLN A 105 4.62 0.31 -9.55
CA GLN A 105 5.93 -0.13 -9.09
C GLN A 105 5.74 -0.56 -7.63
N PRO A 106 6.18 -1.76 -7.21
CA PRO A 106 6.41 -1.98 -5.79
C PRO A 106 7.33 -0.86 -5.33
N THR A 107 7.01 -0.21 -4.21
CA THR A 107 7.82 0.93 -3.76
C THR A 107 9.28 0.56 -3.74
N GLY A 108 10.11 1.49 -4.22
CA GLY A 108 11.53 1.34 -4.54
C GLY A 108 12.42 1.01 -3.36
N ILE A 109 12.18 -0.10 -2.69
CA ILE A 109 13.15 -0.73 -1.81
C ILE A 109 13.37 -2.17 -2.26
N THR A 110 14.58 -2.66 -2.07
CA THR A 110 14.84 -4.11 -2.07
C THR A 110 14.99 -4.52 -0.62
N LEU A 111 14.15 -5.45 -0.16
CA LEU A 111 14.12 -5.88 1.23
C LEU A 111 14.85 -7.22 1.38
N SER A 112 15.83 -7.31 2.28
CA SER A 112 16.53 -8.56 2.59
C SER A 112 16.01 -9.25 3.84
N SER A 113 15.45 -8.50 4.79
CA SER A 113 14.81 -9.08 5.99
C SER A 113 13.69 -8.22 6.53
N PHE A 114 12.69 -8.87 7.11
CA PHE A 114 11.66 -8.27 7.95
C PHE A 114 11.14 -9.33 8.92
N TYR A 115 11.15 -9.04 10.21
CA TYR A 115 10.65 -9.93 11.26
C TYR A 115 10.26 -9.15 12.52
N ALA A 116 9.54 -9.80 13.42
CA ALA A 116 9.19 -9.29 14.74
C ALA A 116 9.51 -10.33 15.82
N GLU A 117 9.97 -9.88 16.97
CA GLU A 117 10.29 -10.73 18.12
C GLU A 117 9.95 -10.03 19.44
N VAL A 118 9.77 -10.80 20.50
CA VAL A 118 9.53 -10.24 21.84
C VAL A 118 10.87 -9.78 22.44
N GLY A 119 11.01 -8.47 22.66
CA GLY A 119 12.17 -7.82 23.27
C GLY A 119 11.95 -7.45 24.75
N GLN A 120 12.94 -6.77 25.34
CA GLN A 120 12.87 -6.33 26.74
C GLN A 120 11.88 -5.20 27.01
N ASP A 121 11.56 -4.40 25.99
CA ASP A 121 10.73 -3.18 26.11
C ASP A 121 9.41 -3.25 25.33
N GLY A 122 9.13 -4.37 24.66
CA GLY A 122 7.93 -4.62 23.88
C GLY A 122 8.22 -5.63 22.76
N ILE A 123 7.40 -5.60 21.73
CA ILE A 123 7.68 -6.32 20.48
C ILE A 123 8.66 -5.49 19.65
N LEU A 124 9.85 -6.05 19.39
CA LEU A 124 10.84 -5.46 18.51
C LEU A 124 10.56 -5.91 17.08
N THR A 125 10.24 -4.94 16.22
CA THR A 125 10.15 -5.16 14.77
C THR A 125 11.45 -4.71 14.12
N TYR A 126 12.02 -5.54 13.24
CA TYR A 126 13.30 -5.28 12.58
C TYR A 126 13.19 -5.51 11.07
N TRP A 127 13.82 -4.65 10.28
CA TRP A 127 13.96 -4.86 8.84
C TRP A 127 15.29 -4.34 8.29
N THR A 128 15.75 -4.96 7.20
CA THR A 128 16.92 -4.53 6.45
C THR A 128 16.57 -4.41 4.98
N THR A 129 16.96 -3.28 4.40
CA THR A 129 16.93 -3.05 2.96
C THR A 129 18.31 -3.29 2.35
N GLU A 130 18.36 -3.72 1.10
CA GLU A 130 19.57 -3.76 0.27
C GLU A 130 19.74 -2.46 -0.52
N THR A 131 18.63 -1.87 -0.97
CA THR A 131 18.56 -0.57 -1.66
C THR A 131 17.25 0.14 -1.32
N GLU A 132 17.25 1.47 -1.42
CA GLU A 132 16.12 2.37 -1.11
C GLU A 132 15.91 3.49 -2.15
N PRO A 133 15.91 3.23 -3.47
CA PRO A 133 15.62 4.26 -4.47
C PRO A 133 14.27 4.96 -4.21
N ASN A 134 14.32 6.30 -4.13
CA ASN A 134 13.13 7.13 -3.99
C ASN A 134 12.33 6.89 -2.69
N CYS A 135 12.95 6.37 -1.63
CA CYS A 135 12.29 6.12 -0.34
C CYS A 135 12.42 7.34 0.58
N ALA A 136 11.29 7.89 1.04
CA ALA A 136 11.24 8.94 2.06
C ALA A 136 11.37 8.35 3.48
N GLY A 137 10.86 7.13 3.68
CA GLY A 137 10.88 6.44 4.96
C GLY A 137 9.84 5.35 5.06
N PHE A 138 9.57 4.91 6.29
CA PHE A 138 8.75 3.74 6.56
C PHE A 138 7.64 4.03 7.56
N ASN A 139 6.47 3.45 7.31
CA ASN A 139 5.42 3.25 8.28
C ASN A 139 5.33 1.77 8.66
N LEU A 140 4.97 1.52 9.91
CA LEU A 140 4.65 0.20 10.42
C LEU A 140 3.18 0.13 10.76
N PHE A 141 2.59 -1.01 10.45
CA PHE A 141 1.20 -1.29 10.75
C PHE A 141 1.08 -2.60 11.50
N ARG A 142 0.11 -2.67 12.42
CA ARG A 142 -0.17 -3.81 13.27
C ARG A 142 -1.61 -4.26 13.14
N SER A 143 -1.85 -5.57 13.23
CA SER A 143 -3.17 -6.19 13.37
C SER A 143 -3.10 -7.33 14.40
N ASN A 144 -4.24 -7.66 15.01
CA ASN A 144 -4.40 -8.87 15.83
C ASN A 144 -4.85 -10.10 15.01
N GLU A 145 -5.03 -9.92 13.70
CA GLU A 145 -5.42 -10.96 12.76
C GLU A 145 -4.57 -10.84 11.49
N GLU A 146 -4.15 -11.97 10.92
CA GLU A 146 -3.27 -12.00 9.73
C GLU A 146 -3.84 -11.19 8.55
N ASN A 147 -5.14 -11.33 8.30
CA ASN A 147 -5.87 -10.66 7.21
C ASN A 147 -6.86 -9.60 7.73
N GLY A 148 -6.65 -9.12 8.96
CA GLY A 148 -7.53 -8.15 9.60
C GLY A 148 -7.26 -6.70 9.22
N ASN A 149 -7.83 -5.79 10.00
CA ASN A 149 -7.63 -4.36 9.86
C ASN A 149 -6.29 -3.94 10.49
N TYR A 150 -5.37 -3.47 9.63
CA TYR A 150 -4.05 -3.00 10.04
C TYR A 150 -4.10 -1.52 10.43
N VAL A 151 -3.62 -1.20 11.63
CA VAL A 151 -3.51 0.17 12.15
C VAL A 151 -2.05 0.62 12.14
N LYS A 152 -1.79 1.86 11.71
CA LYS A 152 -0.44 2.46 11.76
C LYS A 152 -0.02 2.66 13.21
N ILE A 153 1.20 2.26 13.58
CA ILE A 153 1.69 2.30 14.97
C ILE A 153 2.75 3.35 15.23
N ASN A 154 3.49 3.81 14.22
CA ASN A 154 4.49 4.87 14.38
C ASN A 154 3.87 6.26 14.15
N ASP A 155 3.97 7.18 15.10
CA ASP A 155 3.43 8.55 14.93
C ASP A 155 4.12 9.29 13.77
N ASN A 156 5.46 9.24 13.77
CA ASN A 156 6.31 9.89 12.79
C ASN A 156 6.85 8.88 11.78
N LEU A 157 7.01 9.32 10.52
CA LEU A 157 7.65 8.52 9.48
C LEU A 157 9.09 8.17 9.92
N ILE A 158 9.44 6.89 9.84
CA ILE A 158 10.79 6.44 10.14
C ILE A 158 11.65 6.73 8.92
N SER A 159 12.46 7.81 8.97
CA SER A 159 13.20 8.30 7.81
C SER A 159 14.12 7.23 7.21
N ALA A 160 14.11 7.16 5.88
CA ALA A 160 15.05 6.36 5.12
C ALA A 160 16.50 6.84 5.38
N ARG A 161 17.43 5.89 5.34
CA ARG A 161 18.87 6.11 5.55
C ARG A 161 19.72 5.50 4.44
N GLY A 162 19.15 4.64 3.61
CA GLY A 162 19.75 4.16 2.38
C GLY A 162 19.43 5.07 1.19
N ASP A 163 19.80 4.61 0.00
CA ASP A 163 19.59 5.29 -1.27
C ASP A 163 19.45 4.28 -2.43
N ALA A 164 19.49 4.76 -3.68
CA ALA A 164 19.35 3.92 -4.86
C ALA A 164 20.39 2.78 -4.99
N THR A 165 21.49 2.85 -4.26
CA THR A 165 22.62 1.92 -4.35
C THR A 165 22.99 1.25 -3.04
N SER A 166 22.41 1.68 -1.92
CA SER A 166 22.69 1.16 -0.58
C SER A 166 21.44 1.10 0.29
N GLY A 167 21.38 0.13 1.19
CA GLY A 167 20.29 -0.02 2.15
C GLY A 167 20.72 0.25 3.58
N ALA A 168 19.82 0.03 4.52
CA ALA A 168 20.06 0.21 5.95
C ALA A 168 19.21 -0.74 6.79
N SER A 169 19.52 -0.80 8.10
CA SER A 169 18.87 -1.69 9.07
C SER A 169 18.15 -0.92 10.15
N TYR A 170 16.86 -1.16 10.30
CA TYR A 170 15.95 -0.37 11.12
C TYR A 170 15.28 -1.23 12.18
N SER A 171 14.81 -0.57 13.23
CA SER A 171 13.99 -1.21 14.24
C SER A 171 12.93 -0.26 14.80
N TYR A 172 11.88 -0.85 15.35
CA TYR A 172 10.79 -0.16 16.03
C TYR A 172 10.28 -1.01 17.19
N VAL A 173 10.04 -0.40 18.34
CA VAL A 173 9.49 -1.07 19.52
C VAL A 173 8.01 -0.75 19.64
N ASP A 174 7.17 -1.78 19.48
CA ASP A 174 5.75 -1.72 19.75
C ASP A 174 5.44 -2.21 21.17
N LYS A 175 4.51 -1.56 21.87
CA LYS A 175 4.14 -1.87 23.26
C LYS A 175 2.63 -2.14 23.36
N PRO A 176 2.14 -3.31 22.95
CA PRO A 176 0.75 -3.68 23.18
C PRO A 176 0.50 -3.96 24.66
N ASP A 177 -0.70 -3.62 25.15
CA ASP A 177 -1.08 -3.84 26.55
C ASP A 177 -1.62 -5.24 26.84
N LEU A 178 -1.89 -6.04 25.80
CA LEU A 178 -2.56 -7.33 25.91
C LEU A 178 -1.71 -8.45 25.33
N ALA A 179 -1.82 -9.63 25.94
CA ALA A 179 -1.24 -10.84 25.38
C ALA A 179 -2.06 -11.26 24.15
N GLY A 180 -1.38 -11.80 23.14
CA GLY A 180 -2.03 -12.23 21.92
C GLY A 180 -1.08 -12.37 20.74
N GLU A 181 -1.64 -12.68 19.59
CA GLU A 181 -0.94 -12.69 18.31
C GLU A 181 -0.96 -11.29 17.70
N TYR A 182 0.18 -10.90 17.15
CA TYR A 182 0.38 -9.62 16.51
C TYR A 182 1.04 -9.82 15.16
N TYR A 183 0.45 -9.19 14.14
CA TYR A 183 0.89 -9.23 12.76
C TYR A 183 1.35 -7.84 12.34
N TYR A 184 2.51 -7.77 11.68
CA TYR A 184 3.13 -6.51 11.28
C TYR A 184 3.32 -6.43 9.78
N LYS A 185 2.96 -5.29 9.19
CA LYS A 185 3.27 -4.95 7.81
C LYS A 185 4.15 -3.71 7.75
N LEU A 186 5.13 -3.74 6.85
CA LEU A 186 6.01 -2.62 6.57
C LEU A 186 5.52 -1.90 5.32
N GLN A 187 5.41 -0.58 5.38
CA GLN A 187 5.04 0.28 4.26
C GLN A 187 6.15 1.30 4.00
N PRO A 188 7.00 1.10 2.97
CA PRO A 188 7.85 2.15 2.46
C PRO A 188 6.99 3.25 1.82
N VAL A 189 7.40 4.49 2.01
CA VAL A 189 6.75 5.69 1.45
C VAL A 189 7.70 6.31 0.44
N SER A 190 7.28 6.43 -0.81
CA SER A 190 8.12 7.07 -1.84
C SER A 190 8.10 8.61 -1.68
N LEU A 191 9.10 9.30 -2.25
CA LEU A 191 9.09 10.77 -2.31
C LEU A 191 7.94 11.33 -3.17
N ASP A 192 7.38 10.49 -4.06
CA ASP A 192 6.21 10.81 -4.90
C ASP A 192 4.87 10.43 -4.24
N GLY A 193 4.90 9.82 -3.04
CA GLY A 193 3.72 9.46 -2.25
C GLY A 193 3.19 8.04 -2.47
N ASP A 194 3.82 7.25 -3.33
CA ASP A 194 3.44 5.84 -3.56
C ASP A 194 3.83 4.95 -2.38
N THR A 195 3.06 3.89 -2.13
CA THR A 195 3.29 2.95 -1.02
C THR A 195 2.99 1.50 -1.41
N THR A 196 3.79 0.55 -0.92
CA THR A 196 3.43 -0.89 -0.96
C THR A 196 3.70 -1.57 0.37
N PHE A 197 2.96 -2.63 0.67
CA PHE A 197 3.13 -3.39 1.91
C PHE A 197 4.04 -4.60 1.72
N HIS A 198 4.93 -4.82 2.68
CA HIS A 198 5.69 -6.06 2.86
C HIS A 198 5.22 -6.80 4.13
N GLY A 199 5.31 -8.13 4.10
CA GLY A 199 4.79 -9.00 5.16
C GLY A 199 3.37 -9.53 4.86
N PRO A 200 2.60 -9.93 5.88
CA PRO A 200 2.88 -9.73 7.29
C PRO A 200 3.98 -10.63 7.86
N VAL A 201 4.57 -10.21 8.96
CA VAL A 201 5.32 -11.07 9.90
C VAL A 201 4.52 -11.19 11.18
N PHE A 202 4.64 -12.31 11.91
CA PHE A 202 3.85 -12.54 13.12
C PHE A 202 4.73 -12.81 14.33
N VAL A 203 4.20 -12.50 15.51
CA VAL A 203 4.79 -12.82 16.81
C VAL A 203 3.68 -13.02 17.85
N THR A 204 3.91 -13.88 18.83
CA THR A 204 3.01 -14.10 19.96
C THR A 204 3.57 -13.42 21.20
N LEU A 205 2.82 -12.50 21.78
CA LEU A 205 3.13 -11.87 23.07
C LEU A 205 2.37 -12.60 24.17
N THR A 206 3.07 -13.16 25.16
CA THR A 206 2.43 -13.89 26.25
C THR A 206 2.18 -13.00 27.47
N ALA A 207 1.31 -13.42 28.37
CA ALA A 207 1.10 -12.72 29.65
C ALA A 207 2.39 -12.63 30.47
N VAL A 208 3.24 -13.67 30.42
CA VAL A 208 4.55 -13.69 31.09
C VAL A 208 5.49 -12.61 30.54
N ASP A 209 5.38 -12.27 29.26
CA ASP A 209 6.18 -11.21 28.65
C ASP A 209 5.71 -9.81 29.08
N LEU A 210 4.42 -9.65 29.36
CA LEU A 210 3.85 -8.41 29.91
C LEU A 210 4.15 -8.23 31.41
N GLU A 211 4.23 -9.32 32.17
CA GLU A 211 4.53 -9.27 33.60
C GLU A 211 5.98 -8.86 33.93
N LYS A 212 6.89 -8.88 32.93
CA LYS A 212 8.29 -8.47 33.11
C LYS A 212 8.49 -6.96 33.37
N TYR A 213 7.46 -6.13 33.24
CA TYR A 213 7.54 -4.67 33.43
C TYR A 213 7.20 -4.16 34.84
N ALA A 214 6.62 -4.99 35.70
CA ALA A 214 6.11 -4.53 37.01
C ALA A 214 7.05 -4.94 38.16
N VAL A 215 8.24 -4.35 38.22
CA VAL A 215 9.03 -4.37 39.46
C VAL A 215 8.79 -3.03 40.17
N PRO A 216 8.28 -3.01 41.41
CA PRO A 216 8.08 -1.76 42.14
C PRO A 216 9.40 -1.02 42.31
N ASP A 217 9.48 0.25 41.87
CA ASP A 217 10.68 1.11 42.04
C ASP A 217 11.11 1.26 43.50
N ASN A 218 10.15 1.08 44.43
CA ASN A 218 10.37 1.24 45.85
C ASN A 218 9.76 0.07 46.61
N TYR A 219 10.57 -0.54 47.46
CA TYR A 219 10.13 -1.47 48.50
C TYR A 219 10.40 -0.79 49.84
N THR A 220 9.36 -0.61 50.65
CA THR A 220 9.53 -0.20 52.04
C THR A 220 9.22 -1.40 52.94
N LEU A 221 10.17 -1.72 53.81
CA LEU A 221 10.01 -2.69 54.88
C LEU A 221 9.84 -1.89 56.16
N SER A 222 8.60 -1.79 56.65
CA SER A 222 8.34 -1.23 57.97
C SER A 222 8.56 -2.31 59.02
N GLN A 223 9.15 -1.94 60.16
CA GLN A 223 9.30 -2.85 61.28
C GLN A 223 7.90 -3.11 61.86
N ASN A 224 7.44 -4.37 61.86
CA ASN A 224 6.34 -4.74 62.74
C ASN A 224 6.82 -4.44 64.17
N TYR A 225 6.13 -3.52 64.85
CA TYR A 225 6.38 -3.21 66.26
C TYR A 225 6.64 -4.50 67.02
N PRO A 226 7.68 -4.57 67.88
CA PRO A 226 7.96 -5.80 68.59
C PRO A 226 6.73 -6.15 69.44
N LEU A 227 6.02 -7.22 69.08
CA LEU A 227 5.11 -7.87 70.01
C LEU A 227 5.98 -8.35 71.17
N ARG A 228 5.76 -7.79 72.35
CA ARG A 228 6.31 -8.30 73.60
C ARG A 228 5.64 -9.64 73.90
N SER A 229 6.05 -10.71 73.23
CA SER A 229 5.72 -12.08 73.63
C SER A 229 6.62 -13.10 72.93
N THR A 230 7.19 -14.01 73.71
CA THR A 230 8.25 -14.97 73.40
C THR A 230 7.82 -16.17 72.53
N ARG A 231 7.01 -15.97 71.49
CA ARG A 231 6.73 -17.04 70.50
C ARG A 231 6.79 -16.50 69.08
N LYS A 232 7.77 -16.98 68.33
CA LYS A 232 7.94 -16.73 66.89
C LYS A 232 6.70 -17.27 66.16
N PRO A 233 5.83 -16.43 65.54
CA PRO A 233 4.76 -16.94 64.70
C PRO A 233 5.36 -17.45 63.38
N PRO A 234 4.74 -18.46 62.72
CA PRO A 234 5.17 -18.87 61.40
C PRO A 234 4.96 -17.72 60.41
N LEU A 235 5.93 -17.56 59.51
CA LEU A 235 5.85 -16.63 58.39
C LEU A 235 4.59 -16.97 57.58
N SER A 236 3.66 -16.02 57.43
CA SER A 236 2.55 -16.14 56.49
C SER A 236 2.74 -15.07 55.43
N LEU A 237 3.07 -15.50 54.22
CA LEU A 237 3.05 -14.66 53.02
C LEU A 237 1.58 -14.45 52.64
N VAL A 238 1.10 -13.21 52.77
CA VAL A 238 -0.20 -12.81 52.22
C VAL A 238 0.06 -12.21 50.85
N TYR A 239 -0.34 -12.92 49.80
CA TYR A 239 -0.43 -12.35 48.45
C TYR A 239 -1.68 -11.46 48.38
N PRO A 240 -1.62 -10.23 47.84
CA PRO A 240 -2.82 -9.53 47.44
C PRO A 240 -3.43 -10.27 46.23
N ASN A 241 -4.67 -10.72 46.37
CA ASN A 241 -5.44 -11.27 45.25
C ASN A 241 -5.50 -10.24 44.10
N PRO A 242 -5.35 -10.68 42.83
CA PRO A 242 -5.74 -9.84 41.71
C PRO A 242 -7.24 -9.58 41.80
N VAL A 243 -7.61 -8.31 41.74
CA VAL A 243 -9.00 -7.88 41.59
C VAL A 243 -9.46 -8.37 40.22
N LEU A 244 -10.53 -9.17 40.21
CA LEU A 244 -11.22 -9.66 39.01
C LEU A 244 -11.82 -8.51 38.19
#